data_AF-A0A1X2G4R6-F1
#
_entry.id   AF-A0A1X2G4R6-F1
#
_cell.length_a   1.000
_cell.length_b   1.000
_cell.length_c   1.000
_cell.angle_alpha   90.00
_cell.angle_beta   90.00
_cell.angle_gamma   90.00
#
_symmetry.space_group_name_H-M   'P 1'
#
loop_
_entity.id
_entity.type
_entity.pdbx_description
1 polymer ?
#
loop_
_entity_poly.entity_id
_entity_poly.type
_entity_poly.pdbx_seq_one_letter_code
_entity_poly.pdbx_strand_id
1 'polypeptide(L)'
;MNNATRQNPRQCSGCRFRCQHVLVHGPATARPFMTDDEWFDYFMTVEPPISDLLHVCNRGQSLALYFATLQSAYYVLTHRSGWAGLWSTEDVRGLIFTPARIYGHFVKYHRVPHPYRLCHLA
;
A
#
# COMPACT_ATOMS: atom_id res chain seq x y z
N MET A 1 14.87 -14.06 -4.88
CA MET A 1 15.29 -12.87 -4.11
C MET A 1 14.58 -12.92 -2.77
N ASN A 2 15.32 -12.73 -1.67
CA ASN A 2 14.72 -12.69 -0.34
C ASN A 2 13.99 -11.35 -0.17
N ASN A 3 12.73 -11.37 0.29
CA ASN A 3 11.93 -10.14 0.42
C ASN A 3 12.55 -9.15 1.43
N ALA A 4 13.30 -9.65 2.41
CA ALA A 4 13.93 -8.85 3.46
C ALA A 4 15.13 -7.98 3.03
N THR A 5 15.70 -8.21 1.83
CA THR A 5 16.86 -7.43 1.32
C THR A 5 16.50 -6.60 0.09
N ARG A 6 15.22 -6.50 -0.24
CA ARG A 6 14.73 -5.81 -1.41
C ARG A 6 14.60 -4.32 -1.10
N GLN A 7 15.11 -3.46 -1.97
CA GLN A 7 14.95 -2.01 -1.85
C GLN A 7 13.61 -1.53 -2.41
N ASN A 8 13.15 -0.39 -1.91
CA ASN A 8 12.00 0.32 -2.45
C ASN A 8 12.32 0.86 -3.87
N PRO A 9 11.62 0.41 -4.92
CA PRO A 9 11.93 0.83 -6.27
C PRO A 9 11.35 2.22 -6.57
N ARG A 10 12.06 3.03 -7.37
CA ARG A 10 11.53 4.32 -7.85
C ARG A 10 10.23 4.20 -8.67
N GLN A 11 10.07 3.07 -9.37
CA GLN A 11 8.86 2.74 -10.13
C GLN A 11 8.69 1.23 -10.20
N CYS A 12 7.44 0.74 -10.13
CA CYS A 12 7.11 -0.68 -10.25
C CYS A 12 5.87 -0.89 -11.13
N SER A 13 5.54 -2.16 -11.42
CA SER A 13 4.33 -2.52 -12.16
C SER A 13 3.05 -2.00 -11.47
N GLY A 14 3.00 -2.01 -10.13
CA GLY A 14 1.88 -1.45 -9.36
C GLY A 14 1.69 0.06 -9.57
N CYS A 15 2.75 0.83 -9.84
CA CYS A 15 2.64 2.26 -10.14
C CYS A 15 1.82 2.55 -11.40
N ARG A 16 1.78 1.60 -12.34
CA ARG A 16 1.03 1.73 -13.59
C ARG A 16 -0.48 1.62 -13.37
N PHE A 17 -0.91 0.90 -12.34
CA PHE A 17 -2.32 0.54 -12.13
C PHE A 17 -2.82 1.06 -10.79
N ARG A 18 -3.67 2.08 -10.84
CA ARG A 18 -4.21 2.76 -9.64
C ARG A 18 -5.03 1.87 -8.71
N CYS A 19 -5.57 0.78 -9.23
CA CYS A 19 -6.32 -0.24 -8.49
C CYS A 19 -5.41 -1.29 -7.83
N GLN A 20 -4.10 -1.16 -7.99
CA GLN A 20 -3.08 -1.90 -7.23
C GLN A 20 -2.41 -1.00 -6.18
N HIS A 21 -3.03 0.12 -5.83
CA HIS A 21 -2.49 1.10 -4.91
C HIS A 21 -3.49 1.31 -3.78
N VAL A 22 -3.07 1.21 -2.51
CA VAL A 22 -3.87 1.53 -1.32
C VAL A 22 -3.26 2.73 -0.61
N LEU A 23 -4.10 3.63 -0.11
CA LEU A 23 -3.64 4.76 0.69
C LEU A 23 -3.70 4.41 2.17
N VAL A 24 -2.66 4.79 2.90
CA VAL A 24 -2.57 4.66 4.35
C VAL A 24 -2.48 6.05 4.95
N HIS A 25 -3.31 6.31 5.96
CA HIS A 25 -3.40 7.59 6.65
C HIS A 25 -3.28 7.38 8.14
N GLY A 26 -2.82 8.39 8.85
CA GLY A 26 -2.90 8.43 10.31
C GLY A 26 -1.84 9.37 10.89
N PRO A 27 -1.85 9.58 12.21
CA PRO A 27 -0.85 10.44 12.85
C PRO A 27 0.58 10.02 12.55
N ALA A 28 0.84 8.70 12.41
CA ALA A 28 2.15 8.18 12.08
C ALA A 28 2.59 8.46 10.64
N THR A 29 1.68 8.55 9.66
CA THR A 29 2.05 8.83 8.26
C THR A 29 2.44 10.29 8.06
N ALA A 30 2.05 11.18 8.98
CA ALA A 30 2.44 12.58 9.00
C ALA A 30 3.81 12.82 9.67
N ARG A 31 4.53 11.77 10.10
CA ARG A 31 5.87 11.90 10.67
C ARG A 31 6.84 12.41 9.59
N PRO A 32 7.43 13.61 9.73
CA PRO A 32 8.27 14.21 8.69
C PRO A 32 9.66 13.55 8.57
N PHE A 33 9.98 12.56 9.41
CA PHE A 33 11.32 12.02 9.56
C PHE A 33 11.54 10.68 8.87
N MET A 34 10.49 9.97 8.43
CA MET A 34 10.63 8.70 7.72
C MET A 34 10.56 8.90 6.20
N THR A 35 11.64 8.50 5.53
CA THR A 35 11.77 8.40 4.08
C THR A 35 10.90 7.28 3.50
N ASP A 36 10.70 7.31 2.19
CA ASP A 36 9.96 6.24 1.46
C ASP A 36 10.61 4.86 1.68
N ASP A 37 11.94 4.81 1.76
CA ASP A 37 12.71 3.59 1.97
C ASP A 37 12.53 3.05 3.40
N GLU A 38 12.59 3.91 4.41
CA GLU A 38 12.34 3.51 5.81
C GLU A 38 10.91 3.00 6.01
N TRP A 39 9.93 3.62 5.34
CA TRP A 39 8.56 3.10 5.35
C TRP A 39 8.44 1.75 4.66
N PHE A 40 9.10 1.59 3.51
CA PHE A 40 9.11 0.33 2.80
C PHE A 40 9.72 -0.79 3.65
N ASP A 41 10.89 -0.54 4.24
CA ASP A 41 11.58 -1.49 5.11
C ASP A 41 10.72 -1.83 6.34
N TYR A 42 10.06 -0.85 6.94
CA TYR A 42 9.13 -1.07 8.05
C TYR A 42 7.99 -2.04 7.67
N PHE A 43 7.29 -1.80 6.55
CA PHE A 43 6.20 -2.68 6.11
C PHE A 43 6.66 -4.07 5.65
N MET A 44 7.92 -4.20 5.24
CA MET A 44 8.52 -5.48 4.85
C MET A 44 9.05 -6.29 6.03
N THR A 45 9.27 -5.66 7.19
CA THR A 45 9.86 -6.29 8.39
C THR A 45 8.87 -6.54 9.52
N VAL A 46 7.68 -5.94 9.49
CA VAL A 46 6.60 -6.31 10.43
C VAL A 46 6.22 -7.79 10.27
N GLU A 47 5.77 -8.44 11.35
CA GLU A 47 5.42 -9.87 11.34
C GLU A 47 3.91 -10.09 11.59
N PRO A 48 3.15 -10.63 10.61
CA PRO A 48 3.57 -10.98 9.26
C PRO A 48 3.78 -9.74 8.36
N PRO A 49 4.68 -9.82 7.36
CA PRO A 49 4.95 -8.71 6.45
C PRO A 49 3.75 -8.47 5.54
N ILE A 50 3.64 -7.23 5.04
CA ILE A 50 2.60 -6.91 4.05
C ILE A 50 2.92 -7.65 2.74
N SER A 51 2.13 -8.67 2.44
CA SER A 51 2.34 -9.53 1.28
C SER A 51 2.18 -8.78 -0.04
N ASP A 52 3.01 -9.13 -1.03
CA ASP A 52 3.02 -8.55 -2.38
C ASP A 52 3.22 -7.03 -2.46
N LEU A 53 3.72 -6.40 -1.40
CA LEU A 53 4.10 -4.99 -1.42
C LEU A 53 5.26 -4.79 -2.41
N LEU A 54 5.10 -3.82 -3.32
CA LEU A 54 6.09 -3.50 -4.33
C LEU A 54 6.82 -2.18 -4.11
N HIS A 55 6.12 -1.17 -3.63
CA HIS A 55 6.65 0.19 -3.52
C HIS A 55 5.83 0.96 -2.50
N VAL A 56 6.49 1.79 -1.71
CA VAL A 56 5.86 2.76 -0.81
C VAL A 56 6.30 4.15 -1.20
N CYS A 57 5.36 5.09 -1.24
CA CYS A 57 5.65 6.48 -1.59
C CYS A 57 4.90 7.42 -0.65
N ASN A 58 5.63 8.32 0.02
CA ASN A 58 5.05 9.33 0.88
C ASN A 58 4.40 10.45 0.04
N ARG A 59 3.17 10.81 0.38
CA ARG A 59 2.35 11.84 -0.27
C ARG A 59 1.99 12.97 0.71
N GLY A 60 2.85 13.24 1.68
CA GLY A 60 2.69 14.26 2.69
C GLY A 60 1.90 13.75 3.90
N GLN A 61 0.57 13.70 3.78
CA GLN A 61 -0.30 13.25 4.88
C GLN A 61 -0.65 11.75 4.80
N SER A 62 -0.29 11.09 3.69
CA SER A 62 -0.64 9.71 3.42
C SER A 62 0.54 8.96 2.82
N LEU A 63 0.58 7.65 3.01
CA LEU A 63 1.48 6.76 2.29
C LEU A 63 0.72 6.05 1.18
N ALA A 64 1.35 5.93 0.03
CA ALA A 64 0.88 5.20 -1.13
C ALA A 64 1.56 3.83 -1.19
N LEU A 65 0.82 2.76 -0.92
CA LEU A 65 1.31 1.38 -0.96
C LEU A 65 0.91 0.74 -2.29
N TYR A 66 1.88 0.37 -3.11
CA TYR A 66 1.67 -0.29 -4.41
C TYR A 66 1.92 -1.78 -4.31
N PHE A 67 1.07 -2.58 -4.95
CA PHE A 67 1.07 -4.02 -4.85
C PHE A 67 1.30 -4.72 -6.18
N ALA A 68 1.76 -5.97 -6.13
CA ALA A 68 2.04 -6.79 -7.31
C ALA A 68 0.79 -7.17 -8.10
N THR A 69 -0.33 -7.35 -7.40
CA THR A 69 -1.63 -7.68 -8.01
C THR A 69 -2.75 -6.79 -7.47
N LEU A 70 -3.88 -6.76 -8.18
CA LEU A 70 -5.09 -6.11 -7.68
C LEU A 70 -5.74 -6.89 -6.53
N GLN A 71 -5.57 -8.22 -6.51
CA GLN A 71 -6.08 -9.08 -5.45
C GLN A 71 -5.39 -8.79 -4.12
N SER A 72 -4.06 -8.58 -4.12
CA SER A 72 -3.33 -8.24 -2.90
C SER A 72 -3.69 -6.84 -2.38
N ALA A 73 -3.84 -5.85 -3.26
CA ALA A 73 -4.33 -4.53 -2.88
C ALA A 73 -5.76 -4.59 -2.29
N TYR A 74 -6.66 -5.34 -2.92
CA TYR A 74 -8.01 -5.57 -2.42
C TYR A 74 -8.01 -6.27 -1.06
N TYR A 75 -7.16 -7.28 -0.88
CA TYR A 75 -7.04 -8.02 0.37
C TYR A 75 -6.59 -7.13 1.52
N VAL A 76 -5.52 -6.34 1.34
CA VAL A 76 -5.03 -5.40 2.36
C VAL A 76 -6.10 -4.38 2.75
N LEU A 77 -6.88 -3.89 1.78
CA LEU A 77 -7.95 -2.93 2.05
C LEU A 77 -9.12 -3.54 2.81
N THR A 78 -9.51 -4.78 2.50
CA THR A 78 -10.76 -5.38 2.99
C THR A 78 -10.58 -6.35 4.16
N HIS A 79 -9.37 -6.86 4.36
CA HIS A 79 -9.05 -7.83 5.39
C HIS A 79 -7.99 -7.25 6.32
N ARG A 80 -8.40 -7.01 7.57
CA ARG A 80 -7.55 -6.55 8.67
C ARG A 80 -6.29 -7.40 8.85
N SER A 81 -6.37 -8.71 8.58
CA SER A 81 -5.23 -9.63 8.60
C SER A 81 -4.12 -9.28 7.60
N GLY A 82 -4.41 -8.56 6.52
CA GLY A 82 -3.42 -8.16 5.52
C GLY A 82 -2.37 -7.16 6.01
N TRP A 83 -2.57 -6.61 7.21
CA TRP A 83 -1.64 -5.72 7.89
C TRP A 83 -1.61 -6.01 9.39
N ALA A 84 -1.86 -7.27 9.79
CA ALA A 84 -1.85 -7.68 11.19
C ALA A 84 -0.49 -7.46 11.89
N GLY A 85 0.61 -7.49 11.13
CA GLY A 85 1.95 -7.21 11.67
C GLY A 85 2.11 -5.77 12.18
N LEU A 86 1.20 -4.87 11.82
CA LEU A 86 1.16 -3.51 12.36
C LEU A 86 0.51 -3.44 13.74
N TRP A 87 -0.18 -4.47 14.24
CA TRP A 87 -0.89 -4.36 15.52
C TRP A 87 0.03 -4.43 16.75
N SER A 88 1.23 -4.97 16.58
CA SER A 88 2.25 -5.06 17.62
C SER A 88 2.94 -3.71 17.89
N THR A 89 2.75 -2.72 17.03
CA THR A 89 3.37 -1.40 17.13
C THR A 89 2.35 -0.33 17.52
N GLU A 90 2.53 0.27 18.70
CA GLU A 90 1.59 1.27 19.23
C GLU A 90 1.43 2.48 18.30
N ASP A 91 2.51 2.86 17.62
CA ASP A 91 2.59 3.99 16.70
C ASP A 91 1.60 3.90 15.52
N VAL A 92 1.19 2.71 15.12
CA VAL A 92 0.40 2.48 13.90
C VAL A 92 -1.02 2.00 14.18
N ARG A 93 -1.44 1.94 15.46
CA ARG A 93 -2.83 1.62 15.84
C ARG A 93 -3.87 2.59 15.29
N GLY A 94 -3.45 3.80 14.92
CA GLY A 94 -4.30 4.82 14.29
C GLY A 94 -4.26 4.83 12.76
N LEU A 95 -3.63 3.85 12.11
CA LEU A 95 -3.58 3.80 10.65
C LEU A 95 -4.92 3.39 10.05
N ILE A 96 -5.33 4.12 9.02
CA ILE A 96 -6.55 3.87 8.25
C ILE A 96 -6.14 3.59 6.81
N PHE A 97 -6.57 2.44 6.29
CA PHE A 97 -6.37 2.05 4.91
C PHE A 97 -7.61 2.46 4.10
N THR A 98 -7.42 3.24 3.04
CA THR A 98 -8.50 3.67 2.16
C THR A 98 -8.21 3.34 0.70
N PRO A 99 -9.24 3.29 -0.15
CA PRO A 99 -9.04 3.31 -1.58
C PRO A 99 -8.15 4.47 -2.04
N ALA A 100 -7.35 4.24 -3.09
CA ALA A 100 -6.73 5.33 -3.83
C ALA A 100 -7.80 6.25 -4.45
N ARG A 101 -7.41 7.49 -4.74
CA ARG A 101 -8.25 8.49 -5.42
C ARG A 101 -7.69 8.85 -6.79
N ILE A 102 -8.56 8.99 -7.78
CA ILE A 102 -8.23 9.49 -9.12
C ILE A 102 -9.25 10.57 -9.46
N TYR A 103 -8.78 11.79 -9.76
CA TYR A 103 -9.65 12.94 -10.09
C TYR A 103 -10.78 13.18 -9.06
N GLY A 104 -10.55 12.86 -7.78
CA GLY A 104 -11.55 12.98 -6.72
C GLY A 104 -12.43 11.74 -6.48
N HIS A 105 -12.39 10.75 -7.35
CA HIS A 105 -13.17 9.51 -7.24
C HIS A 105 -12.37 8.40 -6.57
N PHE A 106 -13.00 7.64 -5.67
CA PHE A 106 -12.39 6.46 -5.09
C PHE A 106 -12.25 5.35 -6.13
N VAL A 107 -11.08 4.71 -6.16
CA VAL A 107 -10.85 3.56 -7.02
C VAL A 107 -11.71 2.40 -6.53
N LYS A 108 -12.45 1.80 -7.46
CA LYS A 108 -13.14 0.53 -7.22
C LYS A 108 -12.15 -0.61 -7.41
N TYR A 109 -11.84 -1.31 -6.33
CA TYR A 109 -11.12 -2.58 -6.40
C TYR A 109 -12.11 -3.66 -6.80
N HIS A 110 -11.77 -4.40 -7.84
CA HIS A 110 -12.52 -5.56 -8.31
C HIS A 110 -11.68 -6.82 -8.11
N ARG A 111 -12.29 -7.99 -8.17
CA ARG A 111 -11.58 -9.28 -8.01
C ARG A 111 -11.09 -9.86 -9.35
N VAL A 112 -11.64 -9.35 -10.45
CA VAL A 112 -11.38 -9.84 -11.82
C VAL A 112 -10.12 -9.17 -12.38
N PRO A 113 -9.22 -9.90 -13.08
CA PRO A 113 -8.13 -9.31 -13.86
C PRO A 113 -8.63 -8.23 -14.82
N HIS A 114 -7.82 -7.19 -15.07
CA HIS A 114 -8.19 -6.19 -16.08
C HIS A 114 -8.24 -6.83 -17.47
N PRO A 115 -9.42 -6.98 -18.11
CA PRO A 115 -9.47 -7.53 -19.47
C PRO A 115 -8.77 -6.59 -20.46
N TYR A 116 -8.76 -5.28 -20.16
CA TYR A 116 -8.23 -4.22 -21.03
C TYR A 116 -7.19 -3.31 -20.36
N ARG A 117 -6.66 -3.69 -19.19
CA ARG A 117 -5.67 -2.90 -18.42
C ARG A 117 -6.08 -1.46 -18.04
N LEU A 118 -7.36 -1.11 -18.14
CA LEU A 118 -7.91 0.16 -17.67
C LEU A 118 -8.39 -0.01 -16.21
N CYS A 119 -7.87 0.78 -15.25
CA CYS A 119 -8.53 0.91 -13.94
C CYS A 119 -9.60 2.00 -14.09
N HIS A 120 -10.87 1.63 -13.97
CA HIS A 120 -11.99 2.51 -14.27
C HIS A 120 -12.25 3.51 -13.12
N LEU A 121 -12.40 4.78 -13.50
CA LEU A 121 -13.11 5.78 -12.70
C LEU A 121 -14.56 5.31 -12.53
N ALA A 122 -15.09 5.48 -11.32
CA ALA A 122 -16.49 5.24 -11.00
C ALA A 122 -17.30 6.53 -11.12
#